data_AF-A0A2T2SV35-F1
#
_entry.id   AF-A0A2T2SV35-F1
#
_cell.length_a   1.000
_cell.length_b   1.000
_cell.length_c   1.000
_cell.angle_alpha   90.00
_cell.angle_beta   90.00
_cell.angle_gamma   90.00
#
_symmetry.space_group_name_H-M   'P 1'
#
loop_
_entity.id
_entity.type
_entity.pdbx_description
1 polymer ?
#
loop_
_entity_poly.entity_id
_entity_poly.type
_entity_poly.pdbx_seq_one_letter_code
_entity_poly.pdbx_strand_id
1 'polypeptide(L)'
;MQTSADFLVRLVTETITELREALREAIPRLVVAIIFVSVAYVAIKVVLAILRRFLRGIYPAEQDLIAQLWVAIVSVFCWFGAALVLLNILGLGAIAASLGTATGFLALGVSYALSEMIEDAVAGVYLLRDPDFNPGDR
;
A
#
# COMPACT_ATOMS: atom_id res chain seq x y z
N MET A 1 46.20 16.08 -29.51
CA MET A 1 45.51 17.04 -28.62
C MET A 1 44.03 16.95 -28.95
N GLN A 2 43.22 16.42 -28.03
CA GLN A 2 41.78 16.31 -28.23
C GLN A 2 41.21 17.72 -28.04
N THR A 3 40.67 18.31 -29.11
CA THR A 3 40.13 19.66 -29.08
C THR A 3 38.91 19.67 -28.16
N SER A 4 38.72 20.72 -27.35
CA SER A 4 37.58 20.85 -26.42
C SER A 4 36.23 20.67 -27.12
N ALA A 5 36.17 21.00 -28.42
CA ALA A 5 35.02 20.77 -29.29
C ALA A 5 34.70 19.28 -29.50
N ASP A 6 35.71 18.42 -29.69
CA ASP A 6 35.51 16.98 -29.91
C ASP A 6 35.00 16.27 -28.65
N PHE A 7 35.40 16.77 -27.47
CA PHE A 7 34.91 16.27 -26.19
C PHE A 7 33.42 16.62 -26.00
N LEU A 8 33.02 17.87 -26.27
CA LEU A 8 31.62 18.30 -26.17
C LEU A 8 30.72 17.56 -27.14
N VAL A 9 31.15 17.37 -28.39
CA VAL A 9 30.37 16.63 -29.40
C VAL A 9 30.18 15.17 -29.00
N ARG A 10 31.21 14.52 -28.45
CA ARG A 10 31.09 13.15 -27.94
C ARG A 10 30.14 13.06 -26.76
N LEU A 11 30.28 13.94 -25.76
CA LEU A 11 29.43 13.95 -24.58
C LEU A 11 27.95 14.15 -24.96
N VAL A 12 27.67 15.09 -25.86
CA VAL A 12 26.30 15.34 -26.37
C VAL A 12 25.78 14.14 -27.14
N THR A 13 26.58 13.54 -28.01
CA THR A 13 26.15 12.38 -28.82
C THR A 13 25.89 11.15 -27.95
N GLU A 14 26.75 10.91 -26.96
CA GLU A 14 26.65 9.82 -26.01
C GLU A 14 25.40 10.00 -25.13
N THR A 15 25.19 11.20 -24.58
CA THR A 15 24.00 11.54 -23.78
C THR A 15 22.71 11.39 -24.59
N ILE A 16 22.68 11.86 -25.85
CA ILE A 16 21.49 11.72 -26.71
C ILE A 16 21.22 10.24 -27.03
N THR A 17 22.27 9.45 -27.23
CA THR A 17 22.14 8.02 -27.53
C THR A 17 21.61 7.26 -26.33
N GLU A 18 22.18 7.49 -25.14
CA GLU A 18 21.69 6.92 -23.88
C GLU A 18 20.24 7.34 -23.58
N LEU A 19 19.89 8.61 -23.78
CA LEU A 19 18.53 9.11 -23.59
C LEU A 19 17.54 8.42 -24.55
N ARG A 20 17.95 8.21 -25.81
CA ARG A 20 17.13 7.51 -26.80
C ARG A 20 16.93 6.04 -26.44
N GLU A 21 17.96 5.35 -25.96
CA GLU A 21 17.86 3.98 -25.50
C GLU A 21 16.96 3.87 -24.26
N ALA A 22 17.13 4.77 -23.28
CA ALA A 22 16.28 4.84 -22.10
C ALA A 22 14.80 5.12 -22.46
N LEU A 23 14.54 6.03 -23.40
CA LEU A 23 13.18 6.29 -23.90
C LEU A 23 12.58 5.07 -24.60
N ARG A 24 13.38 4.36 -25.39
CA ARG A 24 12.94 3.16 -26.10
C ARG A 24 12.58 2.04 -25.13
N GLU A 25 13.29 1.93 -24.02
CA GLU A 25 13.00 0.96 -22.96
C GLU A 25 11.84 1.39 -22.07
N ALA A 26 11.62 2.70 -21.88
CA ALA A 26 10.54 3.24 -21.06
C ALA A 26 9.16 3.07 -21.70
N ILE A 27 9.04 3.19 -23.03
CA ILE A 27 7.76 3.07 -23.75
C ILE A 27 7.02 1.75 -23.43
N PRO A 28 7.62 0.55 -23.58
CA PRO A 28 6.93 -0.69 -23.27
C PRO A 28 6.57 -0.79 -21.78
N ARG A 29 7.40 -0.28 -20.88
CA ARG A 29 7.10 -0.24 -19.44
C ARG A 29 5.89 0.63 -19.12
N LEU A 30 5.73 1.77 -19.80
CA LEU A 30 4.54 2.62 -19.66
C LEU A 30 3.26 1.92 -20.11
N VAL A 31 3.31 1.16 -21.21
CA VAL A 31 2.15 0.38 -21.67
C VAL A 31 1.76 -0.67 -20.62
N VAL A 32 2.74 -1.41 -20.09
CA VAL A 32 2.50 -2.37 -19.01
C VAL A 32 1.94 -1.69 -17.76
N ALA A 33 2.47 -0.53 -17.39
CA ALA A 33 1.98 0.27 -16.26
C ALA A 33 0.52 0.68 -16.43
N ILE A 34 0.12 1.14 -17.61
CA ILE A 34 -1.27 1.53 -17.91
C ILE A 34 -2.21 0.32 -17.82
N ILE A 35 -1.81 -0.81 -18.41
CA ILE A 35 -2.58 -2.06 -18.33
C ILE A 35 -2.72 -2.49 -16.87
N PHE A 36 -1.62 -2.49 -16.12
CA PHE A 36 -1.61 -2.84 -14.71
C PHE A 36 -2.55 -1.94 -13.89
N VAL A 37 -2.45 -0.61 -14.03
CA VAL A 37 -3.32 0.33 -13.31
C VAL A 37 -4.79 0.10 -13.65
N SER A 38 -5.09 -0.18 -14.92
CA SER A 38 -6.47 -0.47 -15.37
C SER A 38 -7.01 -1.73 -14.69
N VAL A 39 -6.23 -2.81 -14.66
CA VAL A 39 -6.61 -4.07 -14.01
C VAL A 39 -6.68 -3.90 -12.49
N ALA A 40 -5.71 -3.22 -11.88
CA ALA A 40 -5.66 -2.95 -10.45
C ALA A 40 -6.88 -2.14 -10.01
N TYR A 41 -7.26 -1.10 -10.76
CA TYR A 41 -8.45 -0.30 -10.46
C TYR A 41 -9.73 -1.16 -10.39
N VAL A 42 -9.91 -2.05 -11.36
CA VAL A 42 -11.06 -2.96 -11.40
C VAL A 42 -11.00 -3.94 -10.22
N ALA A 43 -9.83 -4.54 -9.95
CA ALA A 43 -9.65 -5.46 -8.84
C ALA A 43 -9.95 -4.78 -7.48
N ILE A 44 -9.43 -3.58 -7.25
CA ILE A 44 -9.68 -2.80 -6.02
C ILE A 44 -11.18 -2.50 -5.87
N LYS A 45 -11.84 -2.07 -6.94
CA LYS A 45 -13.29 -1.85 -6.95
C LYS A 45 -14.07 -3.11 -6.54
N VAL A 46 -13.70 -4.27 -7.08
CA VAL A 46 -14.34 -5.55 -6.75
C VAL A 46 -14.12 -5.90 -5.28
N VAL A 47 -12.88 -5.83 -4.78
CA VAL A 47 -12.54 -6.11 -3.38
C VAL A 47 -13.35 -5.21 -2.44
N LEU A 48 -13.39 -3.90 -2.70
CA LEU A 48 -14.13 -2.95 -1.87
C LEU A 48 -15.64 -3.15 -1.95
N ALA A 49 -16.18 -3.56 -3.10
CA ALA A 49 -17.60 -3.88 -3.24
C ALA A 49 -17.99 -5.10 -2.40
N ILE A 50 -17.16 -6.16 -2.44
CA ILE A 50 -17.36 -7.37 -1.64
C ILE A 50 -17.28 -7.01 -0.14
N LEU A 51 -16.25 -6.26 0.26
CA LEU A 51 -16.06 -5.85 1.65
C LEU A 51 -17.25 -5.03 2.18
N ARG A 52 -17.73 -4.04 1.42
CA ARG A 52 -18.91 -3.25 1.80
C ARG A 52 -20.15 -4.12 1.96
N ARG A 53 -20.35 -5.09 1.07
CA ARG A 53 -21.49 -6.01 1.14
C ARG A 53 -21.42 -6.90 2.38
N PHE A 54 -20.22 -7.39 2.70
CA PHE A 54 -20.00 -8.20 3.89
C PHE A 54 -20.23 -7.40 5.18
N LEU A 55 -19.65 -6.21 5.29
CA LEU A 55 -19.77 -5.37 6.49
C LEU A 55 -21.20 -4.90 6.75
N ARG A 56 -21.96 -4.55 5.69
CA ARG A 56 -23.40 -4.23 5.82
C ARG A 56 -24.26 -5.41 6.28
N GLY A 57 -23.79 -6.64 6.07
CA GLY A 57 -24.48 -7.84 6.57
C GLY A 57 -24.22 -8.11 8.06
N ILE A 58 -23.13 -7.57 8.62
CA ILE A 58 -22.71 -7.80 10.01
C ILE A 58 -23.11 -6.63 10.90
N TYR A 59 -22.89 -5.40 10.44
CA TYR A 59 -23.10 -4.20 11.24
C TYR A 59 -24.50 -3.62 11.02
N PRO A 60 -25.24 -3.31 12.10
CA PRO A 60 -26.49 -2.56 12.03
C PRO A 60 -26.28 -1.17 11.41
N ALA A 61 -27.36 -0.57 10.90
CA ALA A 61 -27.31 0.75 10.27
C ALA A 61 -26.79 1.86 11.22
N GLU A 62 -26.99 1.73 12.53
CA GLU A 62 -26.46 2.70 13.50
C GLU A 62 -24.92 2.66 13.61
N GLN A 63 -24.28 1.58 13.19
CA GLN A 63 -22.82 1.36 13.27
C GLN A 63 -22.12 1.50 11.91
N ASP A 64 -22.77 2.16 10.93
CA ASP A 64 -22.23 2.31 9.57
C ASP A 64 -20.87 3.03 9.55
N LEU A 65 -20.59 3.89 10.53
CA LEU A 65 -19.27 4.56 10.66
C LEU A 65 -18.13 3.54 10.83
N ILE A 66 -18.34 2.46 11.59
CA ILE A 66 -17.32 1.41 11.79
C ILE A 66 -17.07 0.67 10.47
N ALA A 67 -18.15 0.33 9.76
CA ALA A 67 -18.05 -0.32 8.44
C ALA A 67 -17.31 0.58 7.43
N GLN A 68 -17.61 1.89 7.42
CA GLN A 68 -16.93 2.86 6.56
C GLN A 68 -15.44 2.98 6.89
N LEU A 69 -15.07 2.99 8.17
CA LEU A 69 -13.67 3.00 8.61
C LEU A 69 -12.90 1.81 8.05
N TRP A 70 -13.43 0.60 8.18
CA TRP A 70 -12.80 -0.61 7.62
C TRP A 70 -12.64 -0.54 6.10
N VAL A 71 -13.67 -0.08 5.39
CA VAL A 71 -13.60 0.11 3.93
C VAL A 71 -12.54 1.14 3.55
N ALA A 72 -12.43 2.23 4.31
CA ALA A 72 -11.42 3.26 4.10
C ALA A 72 -10.00 2.71 4.33
N ILE A 73 -9.78 1.99 5.43
CA ILE A 73 -8.50 1.34 5.73
C ILE A 73 -8.10 0.41 4.58
N VAL A 74 -8.96 -0.55 4.22
CA VAL A 74 -8.67 -1.51 3.14
C VAL A 74 -8.45 -0.80 1.81
N SER A 75 -9.21 0.26 1.52
CA SER A 75 -9.01 1.08 0.32
C SER A 75 -7.61 1.70 0.27
N VAL A 76 -7.15 2.31 1.37
CA VAL A 76 -5.80 2.90 1.46
C VAL A 76 -4.73 1.83 1.25
N PHE A 77 -4.84 0.68 1.91
CA PHE A 77 -3.87 -0.42 1.75
C PHE A 77 -3.83 -0.96 0.32
N CYS A 78 -4.99 -1.18 -0.31
CA CYS A 78 -5.08 -1.62 -1.69
C CYS A 78 -4.43 -0.64 -2.67
N TRP A 79 -4.73 0.65 -2.55
CA TRP A 79 -4.14 1.69 -3.40
C TRP A 79 -2.65 1.87 -3.15
N PHE A 80 -2.21 1.79 -1.90
CA PHE A 80 -0.79 1.86 -1.56
C PHE A 80 -0.02 0.69 -2.16
N GLY A 81 -0.53 -0.55 -2.02
CA GLY A 81 0.08 -1.72 -2.64
C GLY A 81 0.14 -1.61 -4.17
N ALA A 82 -0.95 -1.16 -4.81
CA ALA A 82 -0.96 -0.92 -6.26
C ALA A 82 0.07 0.15 -6.67
N ALA A 83 0.23 1.22 -5.89
CA ALA A 83 1.23 2.25 -6.15
C ALA A 83 2.66 1.70 -6.03
N LEU A 84 2.96 0.85 -5.05
CA LEU A 84 4.28 0.22 -4.92
C LEU A 84 4.60 -0.69 -6.13
N VAL A 85 3.64 -1.50 -6.57
CA VAL A 85 3.82 -2.36 -7.75
C VAL A 85 3.99 -1.51 -9.01
N LEU A 86 3.22 -0.42 -9.15
CA LEU A 86 3.37 0.52 -10.25
C LEU A 86 4.78 1.12 -10.30
N LEU A 87 5.30 1.59 -9.16
CA LEU A 87 6.67 2.09 -9.07
C LEU A 87 7.68 1.02 -9.50
N ASN A 88 7.49 -0.23 -9.09
CA ASN A 88 8.36 -1.33 -9.51
C ASN A 88 8.32 -1.57 -11.04
N ILE A 89 7.13 -1.56 -11.66
CA ILE A 89 6.96 -1.69 -13.11
C ILE A 89 7.66 -0.56 -13.87
N LEU A 90 7.63 0.66 -13.32
CA LEU A 90 8.30 1.82 -13.91
C LEU A 90 9.83 1.79 -13.75
N GLY A 91 10.39 0.79 -13.06
CA GLY A 91 11.82 0.68 -12.78
C GLY A 91 12.27 1.40 -11.52
N LEU A 92 11.33 1.90 -10.71
CA LEU A 92 11.59 2.59 -9.43
C LEU A 92 11.51 1.63 -8.23
N GLY A 93 11.95 0.38 -8.41
CA GLY A 93 11.87 -0.67 -7.40
C GLY A 93 12.59 -0.32 -6.09
N ALA A 94 13.72 0.38 -6.16
CA ALA A 94 14.44 0.85 -4.96
C ALA A 94 13.61 1.84 -4.14
N ILE A 95 12.87 2.73 -4.80
CA ILE A 95 11.96 3.68 -4.14
C ILE A 95 10.79 2.92 -3.52
N ALA A 96 10.20 1.97 -4.26
CA ALA A 96 9.12 1.14 -3.76
C ALA A 96 9.54 0.33 -2.52
N ALA A 97 10.74 -0.26 -2.54
CA ALA A 97 11.29 -1.01 -1.41
C ALA A 97 11.55 -0.12 -0.19
N SER A 98 12.13 1.07 -0.40
CA SER A 98 12.33 2.06 0.65
C SER A 98 11.01 2.51 1.28
N LEU A 99 10.01 2.86 0.47
CA LEU A 99 8.68 3.24 0.93
C LEU A 99 8.01 2.10 1.70
N GLY A 100 8.04 0.87 1.16
CA GLY A 100 7.49 -0.30 1.83
C GLY A 100 8.14 -0.56 3.19
N THR A 101 9.47 -0.40 3.28
CA THR A 101 10.22 -0.53 4.53
C THR A 101 9.84 0.56 5.52
N ALA A 102 9.80 1.83 5.08
CA ALA A 102 9.41 2.97 5.92
C ALA A 102 7.98 2.82 6.45
N THR A 103 7.03 2.41 5.60
CA THR A 103 5.66 2.11 6.01
C THR A 103 5.60 0.92 6.96
N GLY A 104 6.46 -0.10 6.78
CA GLY A 104 6.62 -1.20 7.73
C GLY A 104 7.03 -0.72 9.11
N PHE A 105 8.01 0.19 9.20
CA PHE A 105 8.40 0.82 10.47
C PHE A 105 7.26 1.64 11.09
N LEU A 106 6.50 2.38 10.27
CA LEU A 106 5.32 3.10 10.75
C LEU A 106 4.26 2.13 11.30
N ALA A 107 4.05 0.99 10.65
CA ALA A 107 3.13 -0.03 11.09
C ALA A 107 3.54 -0.63 12.45
N LEU A 108 4.84 -0.75 12.74
CA LEU A 108 5.32 -1.13 14.08
C LEU A 108 4.91 -0.09 15.12
N GLY A 109 5.07 1.20 14.82
CA GLY A 109 4.62 2.28 15.70
C GLY A 109 3.11 2.22 16.01
N VAL A 110 2.28 2.00 14.98
CA VAL A 110 0.83 1.82 15.16
C VAL A 110 0.51 0.56 15.97
N SER A 111 1.24 -0.53 15.73
CA SER A 111 1.07 -1.79 16.48
C SER A 111 1.36 -1.60 17.96
N TYR A 112 2.42 -0.86 18.30
CA TYR A 112 2.74 -0.55 19.70
C TYR A 112 1.69 0.36 20.34
N ALA A 113 1.19 1.37 19.63
CA ALA A 113 0.14 2.24 20.13
C ALA A 113 -1.18 1.50 20.40
N LEU A 114 -1.45 0.43 19.66
CA LEU A 114 -2.64 -0.41 19.84
C LEU A 114 -2.43 -1.58 20.81
N SER A 115 -1.22 -1.80 21.31
CA SER A 115 -0.87 -2.98 22.12
C SER A 115 -1.72 -3.07 23.39
N GLU A 116 -1.84 -1.98 24.15
CA GLU A 116 -2.63 -1.93 25.39
C GLU A 116 -4.12 -2.20 25.11
N MET A 117 -4.67 -1.63 24.04
CA MET A 117 -6.07 -1.87 23.65
C MET A 117 -6.32 -3.35 23.31
N ILE A 118 -5.34 -4.02 22.70
CA ILE A 118 -5.42 -5.46 22.41
C ILE A 118 -5.31 -6.27 23.70
N GLU A 119 -4.41 -5.89 24.61
CA GLU A 119 -4.27 -6.53 25.93
C GLU A 119 -5.58 -6.48 26.72
N ASP A 120 -6.23 -5.31 26.78
CA ASP A 120 -7.53 -5.14 27.43
C ASP A 120 -8.61 -6.01 26.79
N ALA A 121 -8.65 -6.09 25.46
CA ALA A 121 -9.62 -6.93 24.75
C ALA A 121 -9.40 -8.43 25.06
N VAL A 122 -8.14 -8.87 25.13
CA VAL A 122 -7.77 -10.25 25.47
C VAL A 122 -8.09 -10.56 26.94
N ALA A 123 -7.77 -9.65 27.86
CA ALA A 123 -8.11 -9.78 29.27
C ALA A 123 -9.63 -9.89 29.47
N GLY A 124 -10.42 -9.08 28.76
CA GLY A 124 -11.88 -9.17 28.79
C GLY A 124 -12.41 -10.55 28.37
N VAL A 125 -11.81 -11.16 27.35
CA VAL A 125 -12.18 -12.53 26.92
C VAL A 125 -11.77 -13.58 27.98
N TYR A 126 -10.66 -13.39 28.68
CA TYR A 126 -10.25 -14.28 29.77
C TYR A 126 -11.18 -14.17 30.97
N LEU A 127 -11.59 -12.96 31.35
CA LEU A 127 -12.54 -12.74 32.44
C LEU A 127 -13.89 -13.42 32.17
N LEU A 128 -14.40 -13.40 30.94
CA LEU A 128 -15.63 -14.12 30.58
C LEU A 128 -15.52 -15.65 30.71
N ARG A 129 -14.30 -16.18 30.76
CA ARG A 129 -14.02 -17.61 30.93
C ARG A 129 -13.59 -17.98 32.34
N ASP A 130 -13.39 -16.99 33.21
CA ASP A 130 -12.95 -17.21 34.58
C ASP A 130 -14.17 -17.57 35.46
N PRO A 131 -14.24 -18.79 36.01
CA PRO A 131 -15.35 -19.20 36.87
C PRO A 131 -15.41 -18.44 38.21
N ASP A 132 -14.29 -17.83 38.63
CA ASP A 132 -14.19 -17.09 39.90
C ASP A 132 -14.71 -15.64 39.78
N PHE A 133 -15.08 -15.18 38.57
CA PHE A 133 -15.62 -13.84 38.32
C PHE A 133 -17.05 -13.93 37.76
N ASN A 134 -18.06 -13.76 38.61
CA ASN A 134 -19.46 -13.67 38.17
C ASN A 134 -20.01 -12.25 38.26
N PRO A 135 -20.97 -11.88 37.40
CA PRO A 135 -21.64 -10.58 37.48
C PRO A 135 -22.34 -10.41 38.84
N GLY A 136 -21.84 -9.48 39.66
CA GLY A 136 -22.37 -9.20 41.00
C GLY A 136 -21.47 -9.61 42.16
N ASP A 137 -20.33 -10.25 41.90
CA ASP A 137 -19.27 -10.43 42.90
C ASP A 137 -18.69 -9.07 43.32
N ARG A 138 -18.36 -8.94 44.62
CA ARG A 138 -17.90 -7.70 45.26
C ARG A 138 -16.41 -7.73 45.57
#